data_AF-X1NHS7-F1
#
_entry.id   AF-X1NHS7-F1
#
_cell.length_a   1.000
_cell.length_b   1.000
_cell.length_c   1.000
_cell.angle_alpha   90.00
_cell.angle_beta   90.00
_cell.angle_gamma   90.00
#
_symmetry.space_group_name_H-M   'P 1'
#
loop_
_entity.id
_entity.type
_entity.pdbx_description
1 polymer ?
#
loop_
_entity_poly.entity_id
_entity_poly.type
_entity_poly.pdbx_seq_one_letter_code
_entity_poly.pdbx_strand_id
1 'polypeptide(L)'
;MLHKISLGISDIDKYRLIETRELIDEVVSLGEELKGLRLCHINSTPFGGGVAELLVSYIPLLRALGIKADWQVIHGDHRFFTITKGLHNALQGAPFEEIKKPSTKRVYLGNNLANARELDPNYDVFV
;
A
#
# COMPACT_ATOMS: atom_id res chain seq x y z
N MET A 1 -10.98 -10.73 6.89
CA MET A 1 -10.09 -9.55 6.85
C MET A 1 -9.40 -9.53 5.50
N LEU A 2 -9.00 -8.35 5.00
CA LEU A 2 -8.26 -8.24 3.76
C LEU A 2 -7.00 -9.11 3.81
N HIS A 3 -6.55 -9.57 2.65
CA HIS A 3 -5.38 -10.41 2.55
C HIS A 3 -4.13 -9.62 2.95
N LYS A 4 -3.42 -10.11 3.98
CA LYS A 4 -2.14 -9.56 4.41
C LYS A 4 -1.01 -10.28 3.69
N ILE A 5 -0.12 -9.52 3.06
CA ILE A 5 1.04 -10.08 2.38
C ILE A 5 2.13 -10.43 3.39
N SER A 6 2.54 -11.70 3.39
CA SER A 6 3.60 -12.19 4.28
C SER A 6 4.97 -11.81 3.74
N LEU A 7 5.58 -10.80 4.35
CA LEU A 7 6.96 -10.38 4.08
C LEU A 7 7.85 -10.63 5.31
N GLY A 8 9.17 -10.59 5.12
CA GLY A 8 10.14 -10.75 6.20
C GLY A 8 10.58 -9.43 6.82
N ILE A 9 11.77 -9.46 7.41
CA ILE A 9 12.55 -8.30 7.85
C ILE A 9 13.83 -8.30 7.01
N SER A 10 14.23 -7.14 6.51
CA SER A 10 15.49 -7.01 5.77
C SER A 10 16.62 -6.55 6.70
N ASP A 11 17.83 -6.52 6.17
CA ASP A 11 19.01 -5.99 6.84
C ASP A 11 19.39 -4.65 6.17
N ILE A 12 19.14 -3.55 6.89
CA ILE A 12 19.41 -2.20 6.39
C ILE A 12 20.91 -1.91 6.28
N ASP A 13 21.76 -2.59 7.03
CA ASP A 13 23.21 -2.35 6.99
C ASP A 13 23.83 -2.75 5.65
N LYS A 14 23.17 -3.64 4.89
CA LYS A 14 23.58 -3.98 3.51
C LYS A 14 23.61 -2.78 2.58
N TYR A 15 22.80 -1.75 2.85
CA TYR A 15 22.71 -0.55 2.01
C TYR A 15 23.90 0.39 2.23
N ARG A 16 24.69 0.22 3.30
CA ARG A 16 25.94 0.97 3.53
C ARG A 16 27.04 0.64 2.52
N LEU A 17 26.86 -0.40 1.71
CA LEU A 17 27.76 -0.75 0.60
C LEU A 17 27.48 0.08 -0.67
N ILE A 18 26.32 0.74 -0.71
CA ILE A 18 25.82 1.49 -1.87
C ILE A 18 25.71 2.98 -1.53
N GLU A 19 25.21 3.28 -0.33
CA GLU A 19 25.00 4.63 0.20
C GLU A 19 26.01 4.98 1.29
N THR A 20 26.09 6.27 1.64
CA THR A 20 26.97 6.73 2.71
C THR A 20 26.53 6.21 4.07
N ARG A 21 27.51 6.04 4.98
CA ARG A 21 27.21 5.55 6.33
C ARG A 21 26.32 6.54 7.08
N GLU A 22 26.60 7.82 6.92
CA GLU A 22 25.90 8.92 7.56
C GLU A 22 24.42 8.93 7.18
N LEU A 23 24.09 8.68 5.91
CA LEU A 23 22.69 8.63 5.45
C LEU A 23 21.94 7.44 6.07
N ILE A 24 22.58 6.26 6.11
CA ILE A 24 21.95 5.08 6.73
C ILE A 24 21.81 5.25 8.24
N ASP A 25 22.79 5.88 8.91
CA ASP A 25 22.70 6.21 10.34
C ASP A 25 21.54 7.18 10.63
N GLU A 26 21.33 8.18 9.78
CA GLU A 26 20.20 9.09 9.89
C GLU A 26 18.86 8.35 9.74
N VAL A 27 18.72 7.49 8.74
CA VAL A 27 17.50 6.68 8.54
C VAL A 27 17.23 5.77 9.73
N VAL A 28 18.26 5.15 10.31
CA VAL A 28 18.14 4.34 11.53
C VAL A 28 17.69 5.19 12.72
N SER A 29 18.29 6.38 12.90
CA SER A 29 17.92 7.32 13.97
C SER A 29 16.45 7.73 13.87
N LEU A 30 15.98 8.12 12.67
CA LEU A 30 14.58 8.48 12.43
C LEU A 30 13.63 7.29 12.64
N GLY A 31 14.07 6.08 12.28
CA GLY A 31 13.34 4.84 12.51
C GLY A 31 13.09 4.56 13.99
N GLU A 32 14.09 4.79 14.85
CA GLU A 32 13.97 4.59 16.29
C GLU A 32 12.92 5.53 16.93
N GLU A 33 12.72 6.74 16.42
CA GLU A 33 11.65 7.65 16.85
C GLU A 33 10.24 7.10 16.55
N LEU A 34 10.12 6.22 15.54
CA LEU A 34 8.86 5.60 15.09
C LEU A 34 8.70 4.15 15.56
N LYS A 35 9.58 3.68 16.45
CA LYS A 35 9.61 2.29 16.88
C LYS A 35 8.29 1.86 17.51
N GLY A 36 7.78 0.73 17.04
CA GLY A 36 6.50 0.17 17.49
C GLY A 36 5.27 0.74 16.82
N LEU A 37 5.39 1.80 15.99
CA LEU A 37 4.30 2.33 15.17
C LEU A 37 3.71 1.22 14.31
N ARG A 38 2.38 1.09 14.31
CA ARG A 38 1.66 0.12 13.48
C ARG A 38 1.22 0.80 12.20
N LEU A 39 1.92 0.49 11.11
CA LEU A 39 1.68 1.06 9.80
C LEU A 39 1.03 0.01 8.89
N CYS A 40 -0.03 0.38 8.16
CA CYS A 40 -0.61 -0.48 7.13
C CYS A 40 -0.53 0.21 5.77
N HIS A 41 0.20 -0.40 4.83
CA HIS A 41 0.07 -0.08 3.42
C HIS A 41 -1.19 -0.74 2.85
N ILE A 42 -1.95 0.00 2.02
CA ILE A 42 -3.09 -0.54 1.28
C ILE A 42 -2.96 -0.23 -0.20
N ASN A 43 -3.08 -1.27 -1.04
CA ASN A 43 -3.16 -1.06 -2.49
C ASN A 43 -4.09 -2.09 -3.17
N SER A 44 -4.14 -2.07 -4.50
CA SER A 44 -5.03 -2.89 -5.32
C SER A 44 -4.48 -4.24 -5.78
N THR A 45 -3.17 -4.48 -5.66
CA THR A 45 -2.56 -5.73 -6.13
C THR A 45 -1.23 -6.02 -5.43
N PRO A 46 -0.95 -7.29 -5.07
CA PRO A 46 0.36 -7.69 -4.59
C PRO A 46 1.34 -8.07 -5.70
N PHE A 47 0.87 -8.07 -6.96
CA PHE A 47 1.65 -8.50 -8.10
C PHE A 47 1.50 -7.53 -9.27
N GLY A 48 2.59 -7.31 -10.00
CA GLY A 48 2.61 -6.48 -11.20
C GLY A 48 2.57 -4.98 -10.89
N GLY A 49 3.41 -4.23 -11.62
CA GLY A 49 3.53 -2.78 -11.48
C GLY A 49 4.50 -2.33 -10.38
N GLY A 50 4.95 -1.09 -10.48
CA GLY A 50 6.03 -0.56 -9.65
C GLY A 50 5.71 -0.44 -8.15
N VAL A 51 4.44 -0.22 -7.77
CA VAL A 51 4.06 -0.12 -6.35
C VAL A 51 4.22 -1.47 -5.64
N ALA A 52 3.75 -2.57 -6.26
CA ALA A 52 3.90 -3.89 -5.69
C ALA A 52 5.39 -4.28 -5.58
N GLU A 53 6.17 -4.01 -6.64
CA GLU A 53 7.62 -4.26 -6.64
C GLU A 53 8.36 -3.47 -5.54
N LEU A 54 8.00 -2.20 -5.36
CA LEU A 54 8.55 -1.36 -4.30
C LEU A 54 8.22 -1.92 -2.91
N LEU A 55 6.95 -2.24 -2.64
CA LEU A 55 6.50 -2.65 -1.30
C LEU A 55 7.12 -3.97 -0.84
N VAL A 56 7.45 -4.88 -1.77
CA VAL A 56 8.17 -6.13 -1.45
C VAL A 56 9.54 -5.85 -0.82
N SER A 57 10.19 -4.74 -1.18
CA SER A 57 11.49 -4.34 -0.61
C SER A 57 11.35 -3.35 0.55
N TYR A 58 10.41 -2.41 0.44
CA TYR A 58 10.25 -1.30 1.37
C TYR A 58 9.71 -1.74 2.74
N ILE A 59 8.71 -2.63 2.77
CA ILE A 59 8.12 -3.09 4.04
C ILE A 59 9.14 -3.83 4.91
N PRO A 60 9.94 -4.78 4.39
CA PRO A 60 11.03 -5.39 5.16
C PRO A 60 12.03 -4.39 5.74
N LEU A 61 12.28 -3.26 5.07
CA LEU A 61 13.16 -2.20 5.57
C LEU A 61 12.51 -1.40 6.71
N LEU A 62 11.24 -1.04 6.57
CA LEU A 62 10.49 -0.39 7.67
C LEU A 62 10.48 -1.27 8.92
N ARG A 63 10.33 -2.59 8.75
CA ARG A 63 10.41 -3.54 9.86
C ARG A 63 11.79 -3.64 10.49
N ALA A 64 12.85 -3.51 9.68
CA ALA A 64 14.22 -3.46 10.19
C ALA A 64 14.45 -2.24 11.09
N LEU A 65 13.74 -1.14 10.83
CA LEU A 65 13.71 0.08 11.64
C LEU A 65 12.80 0.00 12.87
N GLY A 66 12.19 -1.16 13.15
CA GLY A 66 11.32 -1.36 14.32
C GLY A 66 9.88 -0.90 14.13
N ILE A 67 9.48 -0.49 12.92
CA ILE A 67 8.09 -0.17 12.57
C ILE A 67 7.33 -1.47 12.31
N LYS A 68 6.16 -1.62 12.93
CA LYS A 68 5.25 -2.76 12.70
C LYS A 68 4.46 -2.51 11.41
N ALA A 69 5.16 -2.58 10.28
CA ALA A 69 4.59 -2.34 8.96
C ALA A 69 3.96 -3.60 8.37
N ASP A 70 2.72 -3.51 7.90
CA ASP A 70 2.01 -4.56 7.18
C ASP A 70 1.46 -4.04 5.85
N TRP A 71 0.99 -4.95 5.02
CA TRP A 71 0.38 -4.63 3.74
C TRP A 71 -0.89 -5.44 3.51
N GLN A 72 -2.01 -4.74 3.38
CA GLN A 72 -3.33 -5.27 3.06
C GLN A 72 -3.69 -4.96 1.62
N VAL A 73 -4.23 -5.93 0.89
CA VAL A 73 -4.64 -5.75 -0.51
C VAL A 73 -6.16 -5.74 -0.61
N ILE A 74 -6.71 -4.75 -1.33
CA ILE A 74 -8.15 -4.71 -1.62
C ILE A 74 -8.53 -5.74 -2.70
N HIS A 75 -9.76 -6.22 -2.63
CA HIS A 75 -10.33 -7.14 -3.60
C HIS A 75 -11.40 -6.45 -4.46
N GLY A 76 -11.56 -6.92 -5.69
CA GLY A 76 -12.55 -6.40 -6.61
C GLY A 76 -12.85 -7.39 -7.71
N ASP A 77 -14.06 -7.30 -8.27
CA ASP A 77 -14.39 -8.02 -9.49
C ASP A 77 -13.85 -7.27 -10.71
N HIS A 78 -13.94 -7.90 -11.89
CA HIS A 78 -13.48 -7.30 -13.14
C HIS A 78 -14.13 -5.93 -13.41
N ARG A 79 -15.39 -5.77 -13.02
CA ARG A 79 -16.15 -4.54 -13.22
C ARG A 79 -15.60 -3.41 -12.35
N PHE A 80 -15.30 -3.68 -11.07
CA PHE A 80 -14.66 -2.74 -10.18
C PHE A 80 -13.32 -2.24 -10.74
N PHE A 81 -12.45 -3.16 -11.17
CA PHE A 81 -11.14 -2.77 -11.71
C PHE A 81 -11.21 -2.06 -13.06
N THR A 82 -12.24 -2.32 -13.86
CA THR A 82 -12.52 -1.52 -15.06
C THR A 82 -12.88 -0.08 -14.69
N ILE A 83 -13.69 0.11 -13.64
CA ILE A 83 -14.07 1.43 -13.16
C ILE A 83 -12.86 2.18 -12.58
N THR A 84 -12.05 1.53 -11.74
CA THR A 84 -10.86 2.19 -11.18
C THR A 84 -9.82 2.53 -12.24
N LYS A 85 -9.67 1.71 -13.30
CA LYS A 85 -8.85 2.06 -14.46
C LYS A 85 -9.41 3.27 -15.23
N GLY A 86 -10.73 3.37 -15.38
CA GLY A 86 -11.37 4.55 -15.94
C GLY A 86 -11.10 5.81 -15.12
N LEU A 87 -11.21 5.72 -13.78
CA LEU A 87 -10.87 6.80 -12.86
C LEU A 87 -9.40 7.20 -12.95
N HIS A 88 -8.47 6.24 -12.95
CA HIS A 88 -7.04 6.47 -13.12
C HIS A 88 -6.75 7.27 -14.39
N ASN A 89 -7.30 6.84 -15.53
CA ASN A 89 -7.10 7.54 -16.80
C ASN A 89 -7.73 8.94 -16.79
N ALA A 90 -8.88 9.08 -16.12
CA ALA A 90 -9.56 10.38 -16.03
C ALA A 90 -8.80 11.39 -15.17
N LEU A 91 -8.20 10.94 -14.07
CA LEU A 91 -7.28 11.76 -13.27
C LEU A 91 -6.03 12.16 -14.07
N GLN A 92 -5.69 11.42 -15.13
CA GLN A 92 -4.63 11.73 -16.09
C GLN A 92 -5.14 12.49 -17.34
N GLY A 93 -6.38 12.99 -17.32
CA GLY A 93 -6.94 13.86 -18.36
C GLY A 93 -7.82 13.18 -19.42
N ALA A 94 -8.00 11.85 -19.36
CA ALA A 94 -8.92 11.17 -20.28
C ALA A 94 -10.40 11.42 -19.92
N PRO A 95 -11.34 11.37 -20.88
CA PRO A 95 -12.76 11.42 -20.56
C PRO A 95 -13.23 10.12 -19.88
N PHE A 96 -14.11 10.22 -18.88
CA PHE A 96 -14.74 9.05 -18.24
C PHE A 96 -16.18 9.34 -17.81
N GLU A 97 -17.07 9.54 -18.79
CA GLU A 97 -18.50 9.85 -18.57
C GLU A 97 -19.25 8.74 -17.83
N GLU A 98 -18.79 7.48 -17.93
CA GLU A 98 -19.38 6.32 -17.26
C GLU A 98 -19.49 6.50 -15.73
N ILE A 99 -18.62 7.30 -15.10
CA ILE A 99 -18.68 7.58 -13.66
C ILE A 99 -19.96 8.33 -13.26
N LYS A 100 -20.61 9.05 -14.19
CA LYS A 100 -21.85 9.78 -13.92
C LYS A 100 -23.05 8.84 -13.74
N LYS A 101 -22.97 7.61 -14.26
CA LYS A 101 -24.06 6.63 -14.16
C LYS A 101 -24.24 6.15 -12.71
N PRO A 102 -25.48 6.19 -12.16
CA PRO A 102 -25.74 5.71 -10.80
C PRO A 102 -25.35 4.23 -10.59
N SER A 103 -25.49 3.40 -11.61
CA SER A 103 -25.09 1.98 -11.56
C SER A 103 -23.59 1.80 -11.40
N THR A 104 -22.76 2.58 -12.09
CA THR A 104 -21.30 2.59 -11.97
C THR A 104 -20.88 3.00 -10.57
N LYS A 105 -21.45 4.10 -10.05
CA LYS A 105 -21.18 4.57 -8.68
C LYS A 105 -21.55 3.51 -7.65
N ARG A 106 -22.69 2.82 -7.82
CA ARG A 106 -23.12 1.76 -6.91
C ARG A 106 -22.15 0.59 -6.86
N VAL A 107 -21.61 0.16 -8.00
CA VAL A 107 -20.59 -0.91 -8.04
C VAL A 107 -19.31 -0.44 -7.35
N TYR A 108 -18.80 0.73 -7.73
CA TYR A 108 -17.58 1.28 -7.14
C TYR A 108 -17.69 1.43 -5.61
N LEU A 109 -18.75 2.06 -5.12
CA LEU A 109 -18.97 2.25 -3.68
C LEU A 109 -19.26 0.94 -2.96
N GLY A 110 -19.99 0.01 -3.58
CA GLY A 110 -20.28 -1.31 -3.02
C GLY A 110 -19.01 -2.10 -2.74
N ASN A 111 -18.08 -2.16 -3.70
CA ASN A 111 -16.78 -2.80 -3.51
C ASN A 111 -15.92 -2.09 -2.47
N ASN A 112 -15.89 -0.74 -2.44
CA ASN A 112 -15.16 0.00 -1.41
C ASN A 112 -15.71 -0.30 -0.01
N LEU A 113 -17.04 -0.34 0.15
CA LEU A 113 -17.68 -0.69 1.42
C LEU A 113 -17.40 -2.14 1.84
N ALA A 114 -17.37 -3.09 0.90
CA ALA A 114 -16.99 -4.47 1.18
C ALA A 114 -15.53 -4.54 1.69
N ASN A 115 -14.60 -3.88 1.01
CA ASN A 115 -13.20 -3.82 1.44
C ASN A 115 -13.04 -3.13 2.81
N ALA A 116 -13.75 -2.03 3.05
CA ALA A 116 -13.70 -1.32 4.32
C ALA A 116 -14.19 -2.18 5.51
N ARG A 117 -15.16 -3.07 5.29
CA ARG A 117 -15.62 -4.03 6.32
C ARG A 117 -14.62 -5.14 6.60
N GLU A 118 -13.78 -5.46 5.62
CA GLU A 118 -12.74 -6.48 5.76
C GLU A 118 -11.39 -5.91 6.19
N LEU A 119 -11.17 -4.61 6.06
CA LEU A 119 -9.94 -3.96 6.47
C LEU A 119 -9.71 -4.17 7.96
N ASP A 120 -8.54 -4.67 8.34
CA ASP A 120 -8.12 -4.69 9.75
C ASP A 120 -7.83 -3.25 10.19
N PRO A 121 -8.61 -2.67 11.13
CA PRO A 121 -8.44 -1.29 11.55
C PRO A 121 -7.34 -1.11 12.61
N ASN A 122 -6.67 -2.18 13.05
CA ASN A 122 -5.78 -2.17 14.20
C ASN A 122 -4.37 -1.60 13.90
N TYR A 123 -4.34 -0.42 13.29
CA TYR A 123 -3.14 0.32 12.90
C TYR A 123 -3.23 1.77 13.34
N ASP A 124 -2.08 2.41 13.52
CA ASP A 124 -1.97 3.82 13.89
C ASP A 124 -2.02 4.71 12.64
N VAL A 125 -1.49 4.22 11.50
CA VAL A 125 -1.43 4.94 10.23
C VAL A 125 -1.75 4.00 9.06
N PHE A 126 -2.50 4.52 8.08
CA PHE A 126 -2.75 3.89 6.79
C PHE A 126 -2.09 4.70 5.67
N VAL A 127 -1.39 4.02 4.77
CA VAL A 127 -0.70 4.60 3.60
C VAL A 127 -1.15 3.92 2.32
#